data_AF-A0A5B1CEV0-F1
#
_entry.id   AF-A0A5B1CEV0-F1
#
_cell.length_a   1.000
_cell.length_b   1.000
_cell.length_c   1.000
_cell.angle_alpha   90.00
_cell.angle_beta   90.00
_cell.angle_gamma   90.00
#
_symmetry.space_group_name_H-M   'P 1'
#
loop_
_entity.id
_entity.type
_entity.pdbx_description
1 polymer ?
#
loop_
_entity_poly.entity_id
_entity_poly.type
_entity_poly.pdbx_seq_one_letter_code
_entity_poly.pdbx_strand_id
1 'polypeptide(L)'
;MISDTQPKQKPQLNPKTKVIFFAGTDTDVGKTYIAALAAKSFRESGLRVGVYKPVASDCRDKDGVRIASDAVALWEAAGRPRTLNEVCPQRFLAPLAPNEAARAENTSVDAQAMIDGLKVWTDADFDVCIVEGAGGLMSPLADSILNIDFAKQIAADAVILVSANRLGTIHQTLATIAAAKQGSISLSGIVLNQASDEVHDSCLSNAKQIEGFGDVPILNEVPFGGQLDISGWQF
;
A
#
# COMPACT_ATOMS: atom_id res chain seq x y z
N MET A 1 -18.41 -44.38 18.62
CA MET A 1 -18.97 -43.19 17.93
C MET A 1 -17.79 -42.32 17.56
N ILE A 2 -17.32 -42.42 16.32
CA ILE A 2 -16.22 -41.62 15.78
C ILE A 2 -16.90 -40.46 15.06
N SER A 3 -16.67 -39.24 15.53
CA SER A 3 -17.20 -38.02 14.91
C SER A 3 -16.28 -37.59 13.78
N ASP A 4 -16.70 -37.84 12.54
CA ASP A 4 -16.10 -37.26 11.33
C ASP A 4 -16.36 -35.74 11.32
N THR A 5 -15.37 -34.96 11.74
CA THR A 5 -15.30 -33.54 11.42
C THR A 5 -14.87 -33.42 9.96
N GLN A 6 -15.83 -33.15 9.07
CA GLN A 6 -15.54 -32.77 7.70
C GLN A 6 -14.64 -31.52 7.68
N PRO A 7 -13.56 -31.50 6.87
CA PRO A 7 -12.75 -30.31 6.72
C PRO A 7 -13.60 -29.19 6.10
N LYS A 8 -13.54 -27.99 6.70
CA LYS A 8 -14.15 -26.78 6.15
C LYS A 8 -13.61 -26.58 4.72
N GLN A 9 -14.51 -26.47 3.75
CA GLN A 9 -14.15 -26.20 2.35
C GLN A 9 -13.32 -24.91 2.30
N LYS A 10 -12.13 -25.00 1.70
CA LYS A 10 -11.36 -23.82 1.31
C LYS A 10 -12.23 -22.99 0.36
N PRO A 11 -12.33 -21.66 0.53
CA PRO A 11 -13.01 -20.83 -0.46
C PRO A 11 -12.37 -21.07 -1.83
N GLN A 12 -13.20 -21.30 -2.86
CA GLN A 12 -12.74 -21.40 -4.24
C GLN A 12 -12.15 -20.04 -4.66
N LEU A 13 -10.85 -20.01 -4.88
CA LEU A 13 -10.11 -18.82 -5.28
C LEU A 13 -10.25 -18.57 -6.78
N ASN A 14 -10.40 -17.30 -7.15
CA ASN A 14 -10.21 -16.84 -8.52
C ASN A 14 -8.81 -17.25 -9.03
N PRO A 15 -8.64 -17.64 -10.32
CA PRO A 15 -7.38 -18.15 -10.85
C PRO A 15 -6.25 -17.09 -10.98
N LYS A 16 -6.45 -15.88 -10.48
CA LYS A 16 -5.51 -14.75 -10.61
C LYS A 16 -5.34 -14.06 -9.26
N THR A 17 -4.08 -13.81 -8.89
CA THR A 17 -3.69 -13.01 -7.70
C THR A 17 -4.37 -11.64 -7.74
N LYS A 18 -5.08 -11.28 -6.66
CA LYS A 18 -5.67 -9.94 -6.50
C LYS A 18 -4.61 -8.89 -6.18
N VAL A 19 -4.63 -7.75 -6.84
CA VAL A 19 -3.65 -6.66 -6.61
C VAL A 19 -4.29 -5.50 -5.88
N ILE A 20 -3.81 -5.19 -4.68
CA ILE A 20 -4.29 -4.06 -3.87
C ILE A 20 -3.18 -3.02 -3.77
N PHE A 21 -3.38 -1.85 -4.36
CA PHE A 21 -2.43 -0.75 -4.36
C PHE A 21 -2.71 0.23 -3.21
N PHE A 22 -1.69 0.53 -2.42
CA PHE A 22 -1.75 1.48 -1.31
C PHE A 22 -1.05 2.78 -1.71
N ALA A 23 -1.84 3.86 -1.77
CA ALA A 23 -1.38 5.22 -1.96
C ALA A 23 -1.58 6.03 -0.68
N GLY A 24 -0.93 7.19 -0.58
CA GLY A 24 -1.06 8.10 0.54
C GLY A 24 -1.69 9.41 0.10
N THR A 25 -2.18 10.18 1.05
CA THR A 25 -2.43 11.61 0.82
C THR A 25 -1.16 12.45 0.90
N ASP A 26 -0.10 11.90 1.51
CA ASP A 26 1.21 12.53 1.71
C ASP A 26 2.28 11.45 1.99
N THR A 27 3.53 11.87 2.20
CA THR A 27 4.57 11.07 2.86
C THR A 27 4.28 10.95 4.37
N ASP A 28 4.77 9.89 5.01
CA ASP A 28 4.64 9.65 6.47
C ASP A 28 3.22 9.59 7.05
N VAL A 29 2.19 9.41 6.20
CA VAL A 29 0.81 9.18 6.65
C VAL A 29 0.56 7.78 7.24
N GLY A 30 1.59 6.92 7.26
CA GLY A 30 1.52 5.54 7.72
C GLY A 30 1.08 4.53 6.67
N LYS A 31 1.28 4.82 5.37
CA LYS A 31 1.03 3.87 4.27
C LYS A 31 1.59 2.48 4.55
N THR A 32 2.89 2.42 4.86
CA THR A 32 3.61 1.18 5.13
C THR A 32 3.02 0.42 6.31
N TYR A 33 2.67 1.13 7.39
CA TYR A 33 2.05 0.53 8.56
C TYR A 33 0.71 -0.13 8.20
N ILE A 34 -0.16 0.60 7.50
CA ILE A 34 -1.47 0.08 7.06
C ILE A 34 -1.33 -1.07 6.06
N ALA A 35 -0.44 -0.94 5.07
CA ALA A 35 -0.18 -1.99 4.08
C ALA A 35 0.40 -3.26 4.73
N ALA A 36 1.29 -3.12 5.72
CA ALA A 36 1.81 -4.23 6.50
C ALA A 36 0.71 -4.87 7.38
N LEU A 37 -0.15 -4.08 8.02
CA LEU A 37 -1.30 -4.62 8.75
C LEU A 37 -2.24 -5.40 7.83
N ALA A 38 -2.54 -4.88 6.63
CA ALA A 38 -3.33 -5.59 5.65
C ALA A 38 -2.69 -6.92 5.24
N ALA A 39 -1.39 -6.91 4.91
CA ALA A 39 -0.64 -8.12 4.58
C ALA A 39 -0.68 -9.16 5.71
N LYS A 40 -0.48 -8.72 6.95
CA LYS A 40 -0.55 -9.56 8.15
C LYS A 40 -1.95 -10.14 8.33
N SER A 41 -3.00 -9.33 8.25
CA SER A 41 -4.40 -9.78 8.43
C SER A 41 -4.83 -10.78 7.36
N PHE A 42 -4.47 -10.58 6.08
CA PHE A 42 -4.74 -11.55 5.02
C PHE A 42 -4.01 -12.88 5.27
N ARG A 43 -2.74 -12.82 5.67
CA ARG A 43 -1.95 -14.02 6.01
C ARG A 43 -2.55 -14.78 7.19
N GLU A 44 -2.94 -14.07 8.25
CA GLU A 44 -3.58 -14.66 9.44
C GLU A 44 -4.96 -15.25 9.13
N SER A 45 -5.60 -14.77 8.07
CA SER A 45 -6.82 -15.37 7.50
C SER A 45 -6.56 -16.61 6.64
N GLY A 46 -5.31 -17.05 6.51
CA GLY A 46 -4.90 -18.25 5.78
C GLY A 46 -4.64 -18.04 4.29
N LEU A 47 -4.59 -16.79 3.81
CA LEU A 47 -4.25 -16.47 2.42
C LEU A 47 -2.74 -16.45 2.20
N ARG A 48 -2.33 -16.74 0.97
CA ARG A 48 -0.97 -16.56 0.48
C ARG A 48 -0.82 -15.13 0.01
N VAL A 49 0.06 -14.40 0.68
CA VAL A 49 0.20 -12.95 0.50
C VAL A 49 1.54 -12.63 -0.16
N GLY A 50 1.48 -11.99 -1.32
CA GLY A 50 2.61 -11.29 -1.93
C GLY A 50 2.69 -9.85 -1.46
N VAL A 51 3.89 -9.27 -1.49
CA VAL A 51 4.10 -7.85 -1.16
C VAL A 51 5.11 -7.23 -2.10
N TYR A 52 4.84 -6.01 -2.55
CA TYR A 52 5.66 -5.34 -3.54
C TYR A 52 5.77 -3.83 -3.26
N LYS A 53 7.01 -3.33 -3.23
CA LYS A 53 7.38 -1.92 -3.13
C LYS A 53 8.28 -1.64 -4.34
N PRO A 54 7.70 -1.28 -5.51
CA PRO A 54 8.43 -1.26 -6.79
C PRO A 54 9.70 -0.42 -6.75
N VAL A 55 9.66 0.66 -5.97
CA VAL A 55 10.78 1.55 -5.75
C VAL A 55 10.73 2.13 -4.34
N ALA A 56 11.89 2.32 -3.72
CA ALA A 56 12.05 3.02 -2.45
C ALA A 56 13.21 4.02 -2.51
N SER A 57 13.01 5.17 -1.88
CA SER A 57 14.04 6.14 -1.55
C SER A 57 14.27 6.14 -0.02
N ASP A 58 15.15 7.00 0.49
CA ASP A 58 15.54 7.02 1.92
C ASP A 58 16.03 5.65 2.44
N CYS A 59 16.73 4.90 1.59
CA CYS A 59 17.29 3.62 1.99
C CYS A 59 18.54 3.83 2.85
N ARG A 60 18.71 2.96 3.85
CA ARG A 60 19.95 2.91 4.63
C ARG A 60 20.97 2.02 3.92
N ASP A 61 22.24 2.44 3.91
CA ASP A 61 23.34 1.56 3.53
C ASP A 61 23.83 0.79 4.76
N LYS A 62 23.95 -0.53 4.62
CA LYS A 62 24.63 -1.38 5.58
C LYS A 62 25.55 -2.33 4.83
N ASP A 63 26.84 -2.10 4.93
CA ASP A 63 27.88 -2.92 4.30
C ASP A 63 27.70 -3.06 2.77
N GLY A 64 27.28 -1.97 2.10
CA GLY A 64 27.01 -1.96 0.66
C GLY A 64 25.66 -2.56 0.26
N VAL A 65 24.83 -2.96 1.24
CA VAL A 65 23.46 -3.42 1.01
C VAL A 65 22.49 -2.30 1.35
N ARG A 66 21.68 -1.90 0.36
CA ARG A 66 20.61 -0.91 0.54
C ARG A 66 19.39 -1.55 1.19
N ILE A 67 18.97 -1.01 2.32
CA ILE A 67 17.84 -1.49 3.11
C ILE A 67 16.71 -0.46 3.05
N ALA A 68 15.62 -0.81 2.38
CA ALA A 68 14.37 -0.07 2.39
C ALA A 68 13.51 -0.55 3.56
N SER A 69 13.36 0.28 4.60
CA SER A 69 12.61 -0.10 5.80
C SER A 69 11.15 -0.47 5.48
N ASP A 70 10.52 0.24 4.53
CA ASP A 70 9.17 -0.06 4.06
C ASP A 70 9.05 -1.49 3.50
N ALA A 71 9.97 -1.84 2.61
CA ALA A 71 10.01 -3.16 1.99
C ALA A 71 10.22 -4.28 3.03
N VAL A 72 11.07 -4.03 4.04
CA VAL A 72 11.28 -4.98 5.15
C VAL A 72 10.00 -5.16 5.94
N ALA A 73 9.32 -4.08 6.32
CA ALA A 73 8.07 -4.15 7.08
C ALA A 73 6.99 -4.96 6.36
N LEU A 74 6.78 -4.70 5.07
CA LEU A 74 5.85 -5.48 4.24
C LEU A 74 6.25 -6.96 4.17
N TRP A 75 7.53 -7.23 3.91
CA TRP A 75 8.06 -8.58 3.77
C TRP A 75 7.88 -9.41 5.04
N GLU A 76 8.16 -8.84 6.21
CA GLU A 76 7.96 -9.52 7.49
C GLU A 76 6.47 -9.74 7.79
N ALA A 77 5.63 -8.75 7.52
CA ALA A 77 4.19 -8.86 7.71
C ALA A 77 3.55 -9.95 6.85
N ALA A 78 4.03 -10.14 5.61
CA ALA A 78 3.58 -11.21 4.72
C ALA A 78 4.17 -12.60 5.05
N GLY A 79 5.04 -12.72 6.06
CA GLY A 79 5.66 -13.99 6.43
C GLY A 79 6.81 -14.39 5.51
N ARG A 80 7.49 -13.40 4.93
CA ARG A 80 8.69 -13.56 4.10
C ARG A 80 8.50 -14.50 2.89
N PRO A 81 7.47 -14.25 2.05
CA PRO A 81 7.06 -15.18 0.99
C PRO A 81 8.08 -15.38 -0.14
N ARG A 82 8.99 -14.41 -0.34
CA ARG A 82 10.07 -14.41 -1.36
C ARG A 82 11.29 -13.64 -0.85
N THR A 83 12.18 -13.17 -1.73
CA THR A 83 13.35 -12.37 -1.36
C THR A 83 13.05 -10.86 -1.25
N LEU A 84 13.81 -10.12 -0.45
CA LEU A 84 13.69 -8.65 -0.38
C LEU A 84 14.01 -7.94 -1.70
N ASN A 85 14.78 -8.56 -2.59
CA ASN A 85 15.05 -8.00 -3.92
C ASN A 85 13.81 -8.09 -4.82
N GLU A 86 13.00 -9.15 -4.70
CA GLU A 86 11.71 -9.25 -5.39
C GLU A 86 10.66 -8.33 -4.78
N VAL A 87 10.73 -8.07 -3.46
CA VAL A 87 9.83 -7.10 -2.81
C VAL A 87 10.15 -5.68 -3.26
N CYS A 88 11.44 -5.30 -3.27
CA CYS A 88 11.87 -3.96 -3.63
C CYS A 88 13.13 -3.99 -4.50
N PRO A 89 12.96 -4.03 -5.84
CA PRO A 89 14.07 -4.17 -6.77
C PRO A 89 14.88 -2.89 -6.95
N GLN A 90 14.28 -1.72 -6.71
CA GLN A 90 14.90 -0.42 -6.95
C GLN A 90 14.95 0.39 -5.64
N ARG A 91 16.17 0.66 -5.17
CA ARG A 91 16.42 1.25 -3.85
C ARG A 91 17.43 2.37 -3.96
N PHE A 92 17.09 3.56 -3.47
CA PHE A 92 17.91 4.77 -3.53
C PHE A 92 18.12 5.35 -2.13
N LEU A 93 19.29 5.94 -1.90
CA LEU A 93 19.71 6.41 -0.57
C LEU A 93 19.10 7.76 -0.19
N ALA A 94 18.97 8.69 -1.14
CA ALA A 94 18.56 10.04 -0.83
C ALA A 94 17.09 10.09 -0.36
N PRO A 95 16.75 10.87 0.69
CA PRO A 95 15.38 11.05 1.18
C PRO A 95 14.60 12.04 0.29
N LEU A 96 14.48 11.70 -0.98
CA LEU A 96 13.80 12.48 -2.01
C LEU A 96 12.70 11.65 -2.66
N ALA A 97 11.90 12.25 -3.54
CA ALA A 97 11.07 11.47 -4.43
C ALA A 97 11.93 10.46 -5.22
N PRO A 98 11.46 9.22 -5.47
CA PRO A 98 12.27 8.17 -6.08
C PRO A 98 13.04 8.58 -7.35
N ASN A 99 12.42 9.36 -8.23
CA ASN A 99 13.04 9.83 -9.47
C ASN A 99 14.21 10.79 -9.21
N GLU A 100 14.07 11.70 -8.24
CA GLU A 100 15.14 12.61 -7.81
C GLU A 100 16.23 11.88 -7.03
N ALA A 101 15.85 10.89 -6.21
CA ALA A 101 16.81 10.06 -5.48
C ALA A 101 17.70 9.25 -6.44
N ALA A 102 17.11 8.68 -7.50
CA ALA A 102 17.85 8.03 -8.58
C ALA A 102 18.78 9.01 -9.30
N ARG A 103 18.30 10.22 -9.62
CA ARG A 103 19.10 11.25 -10.29
C ARG A 103 20.28 11.71 -9.44
N ALA A 104 20.10 11.83 -8.12
CA ALA A 104 21.18 12.17 -7.19
C ALA A 104 22.31 11.12 -7.20
N GLU A 105 22.00 9.89 -7.61
CA GLU A 105 22.96 8.79 -7.77
C GLU A 105 23.44 8.63 -9.23
N ASN A 106 23.17 9.61 -10.11
CA ASN A 106 23.48 9.56 -11.54
C ASN A 106 22.86 8.35 -12.27
N THR A 107 21.66 7.96 -11.86
CA THR A 107 20.86 6.89 -12.48
C THR A 107 19.40 7.33 -12.63
N SER A 108 18.52 6.43 -13.04
CA SER A 108 17.08 6.64 -13.18
C SER A 108 16.30 5.46 -12.61
N VAL A 109 15.07 5.70 -12.19
CA VAL A 109 14.11 4.63 -11.89
C VAL A 109 13.70 3.97 -13.20
N ASP A 110 13.89 2.66 -13.30
CA ASP A 110 13.44 1.86 -14.43
C ASP A 110 11.93 1.59 -14.29
N ALA A 111 11.15 2.39 -15.02
CA ALA A 111 9.70 2.30 -15.07
C ALA A 111 9.19 0.90 -15.49
N GLN A 112 9.83 0.29 -16.50
CA GLN A 112 9.38 -0.99 -17.02
C GLN A 112 9.70 -2.12 -16.03
N ALA A 113 10.87 -2.07 -15.39
CA ALA A 113 11.23 -3.02 -14.34
C ALA A 113 10.31 -2.95 -13.11
N MET A 114 9.72 -1.78 -12.79
CA MET A 114 8.69 -1.69 -11.74
C MET A 114 7.43 -2.50 -12.10
N ILE A 115 7.02 -2.47 -13.37
CA ILE A 115 5.82 -3.18 -13.84
C ILE A 115 6.11 -4.68 -13.94
N ASP A 116 7.24 -5.04 -14.55
CA ASP A 116 7.64 -6.44 -14.73
C ASP A 116 7.97 -7.13 -13.41
N GLY A 117 8.51 -6.38 -12.44
CA GLY A 117 8.78 -6.89 -11.10
C GLY A 117 7.52 -7.32 -10.35
N LEU A 118 6.35 -6.79 -10.68
CA LEU A 118 5.09 -7.25 -10.09
C LEU A 118 4.72 -8.68 -10.53
N LYS A 119 5.14 -9.10 -11.73
CA LYS A 119 4.75 -10.40 -12.32
C LYS A 119 5.20 -11.59 -11.50
N VAL A 120 6.31 -11.47 -10.76
CA VAL A 120 6.78 -12.53 -9.86
C VAL A 120 5.77 -12.84 -8.75
N TRP A 121 4.88 -11.90 -8.45
CA TRP A 121 3.80 -12.04 -7.47
C TRP A 121 2.49 -12.44 -8.14
N THR A 122 2.17 -11.90 -9.31
CA THR A 122 0.87 -12.18 -9.95
C THR A 122 0.81 -13.50 -10.70
N ASP A 123 1.95 -13.95 -11.25
CA ASP A 123 2.05 -15.17 -12.05
C ASP A 123 2.38 -16.41 -11.20
N ALA A 124 2.52 -16.20 -9.88
CA ALA A 124 2.77 -17.22 -8.89
C ALA A 124 1.48 -17.55 -8.11
N ASP A 125 1.60 -18.54 -7.23
CA ASP A 125 0.47 -19.09 -6.48
C ASP A 125 0.19 -18.27 -5.21
N PHE A 126 -0.15 -16.99 -5.39
CA PHE A 126 -0.61 -16.07 -4.37
C PHE A 126 -2.10 -15.79 -4.52
N ASP A 127 -2.76 -15.46 -3.41
CA ASP A 127 -4.18 -15.10 -3.41
C ASP A 127 -4.34 -13.58 -3.53
N VAL A 128 -3.43 -12.82 -2.91
CA VAL A 128 -3.41 -11.36 -2.92
C VAL A 128 -1.96 -10.84 -2.93
N CYS A 129 -1.72 -9.74 -3.63
CA CYS A 129 -0.48 -8.98 -3.62
C CYS A 129 -0.76 -7.56 -3.14
N ILE A 130 -0.12 -7.17 -2.03
CA ILE A 130 -0.15 -5.80 -1.51
C ILE A 130 0.96 -5.00 -2.18
N VAL A 131 0.60 -3.97 -2.92
CA VAL A 131 1.55 -3.08 -3.60
C VAL A 131 1.56 -1.74 -2.89
N GLU A 132 2.69 -1.31 -2.36
CA GLU A 132 2.82 -0.01 -1.72
C GLU A 132 3.51 0.98 -2.66
N GLY A 133 2.87 2.13 -2.89
CA GLY A 133 3.48 3.26 -3.59
C GLY A 133 4.52 4.02 -2.75
N ALA A 134 4.99 5.16 -3.27
CA ALA A 134 5.88 6.08 -2.55
C ALA A 134 5.29 7.49 -2.56
N GLY A 135 5.27 8.17 -1.40
CA GLY A 135 4.62 9.48 -1.27
C GLY A 135 3.09 9.43 -1.41
N GLY A 136 2.51 10.45 -2.05
CA GLY A 136 1.09 10.56 -2.31
C GLY A 136 0.65 10.02 -3.68
N LEU A 137 -0.66 9.98 -3.94
CA LEU A 137 -1.22 9.44 -5.20
C LEU A 137 -0.69 10.16 -6.47
N MET A 138 -0.38 11.46 -6.36
CA MET A 138 0.17 12.27 -7.45
C MET A 138 1.70 12.43 -7.37
N SER A 139 2.38 11.72 -6.45
CA SER A 139 3.84 11.76 -6.36
C SER A 139 4.49 10.93 -7.48
N PRO A 140 5.65 11.36 -8.01
CA PRO A 140 6.38 10.61 -9.04
C PRO A 140 7.05 9.37 -8.43
N LEU A 141 6.90 8.24 -9.12
CA LEU A 141 7.69 7.02 -8.89
C LEU A 141 8.89 6.94 -9.83
N ALA A 142 8.73 7.45 -11.06
CA ALA A 142 9.79 7.60 -12.04
C ALA A 142 9.57 8.93 -12.80
N ASP A 143 10.51 9.33 -13.67
CA ASP A 143 10.42 10.61 -14.39
C ASP A 143 9.15 10.77 -15.24
N SER A 144 8.53 9.67 -15.67
CA SER A 144 7.32 9.66 -16.51
C SER A 144 6.11 8.96 -15.87
N ILE A 145 6.19 8.55 -14.61
CA ILE A 145 5.15 7.76 -13.95
C ILE A 145 4.85 8.31 -12.56
N LEU A 146 3.61 8.72 -12.34
CA LEU A 146 3.06 8.99 -11.01
C LEU A 146 2.49 7.71 -10.39
N ASN A 147 2.27 7.70 -9.07
CA ASN A 147 1.60 6.58 -8.39
C ASN A 147 0.23 6.25 -9.04
N ILE A 148 -0.56 7.27 -9.40
CA ILE A 148 -1.84 7.08 -10.09
C ILE A 148 -1.70 6.38 -11.44
N ASP A 149 -0.64 6.66 -12.19
CA ASP A 149 -0.38 6.05 -13.49
C ASP A 149 0.08 4.60 -13.31
N PHE A 150 0.95 4.37 -12.34
CA PHE A 150 1.42 3.04 -12.00
C PHE A 150 0.26 2.12 -11.58
N ALA A 151 -0.63 2.59 -10.70
CA ALA A 151 -1.81 1.83 -10.27
C ALA A 151 -2.70 1.39 -11.45
N LYS A 152 -2.84 2.25 -12.48
CA LYS A 152 -3.54 1.89 -13.73
C LYS A 152 -2.78 0.86 -14.55
N GLN A 153 -1.48 1.09 -14.74
CA GLN A 153 -0.64 0.25 -15.60
C GLN A 153 -0.55 -1.19 -15.09
N ILE A 154 -0.54 -1.36 -13.76
CA ILE A 154 -0.59 -2.69 -13.13
C ILE A 154 -2.00 -3.27 -13.04
N ALA A 155 -3.01 -2.54 -13.50
CA ALA A 155 -4.42 -2.89 -13.42
C ALA A 155 -4.84 -3.36 -12.01
N ALA A 156 -4.53 -2.55 -10.99
CA ALA A 156 -4.85 -2.87 -9.61
C ALA A 156 -6.35 -3.14 -9.44
N ASP A 157 -6.70 -4.25 -8.79
CA ASP A 157 -8.10 -4.60 -8.46
C ASP A 157 -8.69 -3.62 -7.44
N ALA A 158 -7.85 -3.12 -6.53
CA ALA A 158 -8.23 -2.10 -5.56
C ALA A 158 -7.16 -1.05 -5.35
N VAL A 159 -7.60 0.19 -5.08
CA VAL A 159 -6.74 1.30 -4.69
C VAL A 159 -7.20 1.83 -3.34
N ILE A 160 -6.37 1.65 -2.32
CA ILE A 160 -6.61 2.09 -0.95
C ILE A 160 -5.83 3.37 -0.71
N LEU A 161 -6.54 4.41 -0.26
CA LEU A 161 -5.93 5.68 0.11
C LEU A 161 -5.71 5.73 1.63
N VAL A 162 -4.47 5.88 2.05
CA VAL A 162 -4.12 6.08 3.47
C VAL A 162 -3.96 7.57 3.74
N SER A 163 -4.67 8.09 4.74
CA SER A 163 -4.52 9.47 5.19
C SER A 163 -4.23 9.53 6.68
N ALA A 164 -3.34 10.43 7.09
CA ALA A 164 -3.06 10.68 8.50
C ALA A 164 -4.28 11.35 9.14
N ASN A 165 -4.87 10.75 10.18
CA ASN A 165 -5.99 11.33 10.90
C ASN A 165 -5.51 12.48 11.79
N ARG A 166 -5.40 13.68 11.20
CA ARG A 166 -4.91 14.91 11.85
C ARG A 166 -5.53 16.14 11.20
N LEU A 167 -5.34 17.32 11.78
CA LEU A 167 -5.75 18.58 11.16
C LEU A 167 -5.17 18.71 9.74
N GLY A 168 -6.04 19.05 8.78
CA GLY A 168 -5.71 19.14 7.34
C GLY A 168 -6.04 17.89 6.52
N THR A 169 -6.30 16.75 7.15
CA THR A 169 -6.61 15.48 6.44
C THR A 169 -7.83 15.58 5.53
N ILE A 170 -8.86 16.34 5.92
CA ILE A 170 -10.08 16.52 5.12
C ILE A 170 -9.72 17.11 3.75
N HIS A 171 -8.96 18.21 3.74
CA HIS A 171 -8.52 18.85 2.49
C HIS A 171 -7.66 17.90 1.65
N GLN A 172 -6.63 17.29 2.25
CA GLN A 172 -5.70 16.41 1.54
C GLN A 172 -6.41 15.19 0.93
N THR A 173 -7.32 14.59 1.68
CA THR A 173 -8.12 13.44 1.25
C THR A 173 -9.06 13.82 0.11
N LEU A 174 -9.86 14.89 0.27
CA LEU A 174 -10.79 15.35 -0.79
C LEU A 174 -10.05 15.79 -2.07
N ALA A 175 -8.91 16.47 -1.93
CA ALA A 175 -8.07 16.83 -3.08
C ALA A 175 -7.52 15.60 -3.80
N THR A 176 -7.12 14.56 -3.04
CA THR A 176 -6.62 13.31 -3.60
C THR A 176 -7.75 12.50 -4.27
N ILE A 177 -8.96 12.49 -3.70
CA ILE A 177 -10.15 11.92 -4.33
C ILE A 177 -10.44 12.62 -5.67
N ALA A 178 -10.40 13.96 -5.70
CA ALA A 178 -10.61 14.71 -6.93
C ALA A 178 -9.56 14.38 -8.00
N ALA A 179 -8.28 14.26 -7.61
CA ALA A 179 -7.20 13.84 -8.50
C ALA A 179 -7.40 12.39 -9.01
N ALA A 180 -7.83 11.47 -8.15
CA ALA A 180 -8.15 10.09 -8.54
C ALA A 180 -9.25 10.05 -9.60
N LYS A 181 -10.34 10.81 -9.40
CA LYS A 181 -11.44 10.93 -10.37
C LYS A 181 -10.98 11.52 -11.70
N GLN A 182 -10.19 12.60 -11.67
CA GLN A 182 -9.64 13.20 -12.89
C GLN A 182 -8.74 12.21 -13.63
N GLY A 183 -8.00 11.39 -12.88
CA GLY A 183 -7.22 10.31 -13.41
C GLY A 183 -8.02 9.07 -13.78
N SER A 184 -9.35 9.00 -13.67
CA SER A 184 -10.11 7.77 -13.93
C SER A 184 -9.64 6.56 -13.11
N ILE A 185 -9.19 6.78 -11.88
CA ILE A 185 -8.98 5.73 -10.88
C ILE A 185 -10.11 5.78 -9.86
N SER A 186 -10.77 4.65 -9.68
CA SER A 186 -11.73 4.46 -8.59
C SER A 186 -10.97 4.07 -7.33
N LEU A 187 -11.02 4.91 -6.30
CA LEU A 187 -10.54 4.56 -4.97
C LEU A 187 -11.52 3.57 -4.33
N SER A 188 -11.02 2.42 -3.91
CA SER A 188 -11.82 1.36 -3.30
C SER A 188 -12.15 1.66 -1.84
N GLY A 189 -11.40 2.56 -1.22
CA GLY A 189 -11.71 3.10 0.10
C GLY A 189 -10.55 3.84 0.73
N ILE A 190 -10.83 4.43 1.89
CA ILE A 190 -9.88 5.24 2.66
C ILE A 190 -9.62 4.58 4.01
N VAL A 191 -8.35 4.58 4.42
CA VAL A 191 -7.97 4.25 5.80
C VAL A 191 -7.43 5.50 6.46
N LEU A 192 -8.12 5.96 7.50
CA LEU A 192 -7.64 7.03 8.36
C LEU A 192 -6.72 6.43 9.41
N ASN A 193 -5.45 6.81 9.39
CA ASN A 193 -4.43 6.28 10.28
C ASN A 193 -3.97 7.34 11.27
N GLN A 194 -4.07 7.05 12.57
CA GLN A 194 -3.51 7.90 13.60
C GLN A 194 -2.04 7.52 13.83
N ALA A 195 -1.13 8.33 13.26
CA ALA A 195 0.31 8.05 13.27
C ALA A 195 1.01 8.35 14.62
N SER A 196 0.35 9.05 15.54
CA SER A 196 0.89 9.43 16.86
C SER A 196 -0.13 9.23 17.97
N ASP A 197 0.36 9.03 19.20
CA ASP A 197 -0.50 8.91 20.39
C ASP A 197 -1.20 10.23 20.77
N GLU A 198 -0.81 11.35 20.13
CA GLU A 198 -1.47 12.64 20.29
C GLU A 198 -2.87 12.61 19.65
N VAL A 199 -3.91 12.56 20.49
CA VAL A 199 -5.31 12.67 20.07
C VAL A 199 -5.70 14.14 20.04
N HIS A 200 -6.02 14.65 18.85
CA HIS A 200 -6.64 15.95 18.67
C HIS A 200 -8.15 15.82 18.49
N ASP A 201 -8.93 16.80 18.95
CA ASP A 201 -10.38 16.83 18.77
C ASP A 201 -10.81 16.68 17.30
N SER A 202 -9.98 17.14 16.37
CA SER A 202 -10.21 16.99 14.93
C SER A 202 -10.40 15.53 14.50
N CYS A 203 -9.66 14.60 15.13
CA CYS A 203 -9.63 13.18 14.76
C CYS A 203 -11.01 12.52 14.90
N LEU A 204 -11.86 13.03 15.79
CA LEU A 204 -13.20 12.51 16.05
C LEU A 204 -14.23 12.87 14.98
N SER A 205 -13.94 13.87 14.14
CA SER A 205 -14.88 14.41 13.15
C SER A 205 -14.45 14.21 11.70
N ASN A 206 -13.16 13.94 11.47
CA ASN A 206 -12.57 13.86 10.14
C ASN A 206 -13.25 12.82 9.24
N ALA A 207 -13.50 11.60 9.73
CA ALA A 207 -14.18 10.55 8.97
C ALA A 207 -15.54 11.03 8.46
N LYS A 208 -16.40 11.51 9.37
CA LYS A 208 -17.73 12.01 9.04
C LYS A 208 -17.71 13.18 8.05
N GLN A 209 -16.74 14.09 8.16
CA GLN A 209 -16.60 15.19 7.20
C GLN A 209 -16.16 14.69 5.82
N ILE A 210 -15.21 13.77 5.76
CA ILE A 210 -14.74 13.17 4.50
C ILE A 210 -15.88 12.40 3.82
N GLU A 211 -16.67 11.61 4.57
CA GLU A 211 -17.85 10.92 4.05
C GLU A 211 -18.94 11.89 3.59
N GLY A 212 -19.11 13.03 4.27
CA GLY A 212 -20.11 14.03 3.91
C GLY A 212 -19.79 14.82 2.63
N PHE A 213 -18.50 15.02 2.33
CA PHE A 213 -18.06 15.78 1.15
C PHE A 213 -17.51 14.90 0.01
N GLY A 214 -17.09 13.68 0.32
CA GLY A 214 -16.56 12.70 -0.62
C GLY A 214 -17.57 11.62 -0.96
N ASP A 215 -17.18 10.73 -1.87
CA ASP A 215 -17.97 9.58 -2.35
C ASP A 215 -17.19 8.26 -2.25
N VAL A 216 -16.08 8.27 -1.53
CA VAL A 216 -15.23 7.11 -1.28
C VAL A 216 -15.44 6.66 0.16
N PRO A 217 -15.71 5.37 0.41
CA PRO A 217 -16.01 4.90 1.76
C PRO A 217 -14.78 4.97 2.67
N ILE A 218 -15.00 5.31 3.95
CA ILE A 218 -14.02 5.07 5.00
C ILE A 218 -14.08 3.58 5.34
N LEU A 219 -13.00 2.85 5.07
CA LEU A 219 -12.91 1.44 5.39
C LEU A 219 -12.61 1.25 6.87
N ASN A 220 -11.66 2.02 7.40
CA ASN A 220 -11.14 1.88 8.75
C ASN A 220 -10.67 3.24 9.31
N GLU A 221 -10.83 3.42 10.61
CA GLU A 221 -10.12 4.40 11.41
C GLU A 221 -9.18 3.63 12.36
N VAL A 222 -7.88 3.65 12.07
CA VAL A 222 -6.87 2.90 12.83
C VAL A 222 -6.25 3.82 13.87
N PRO A 223 -6.48 3.58 15.18
CA PRO A 223 -5.84 4.36 16.25
C PRO A 223 -4.34 4.07 16.30
N PHE A 224 -3.59 4.89 17.06
CA PHE A 224 -2.16 4.69 17.23
C PHE A 224 -1.86 3.29 17.81
N GLY A 225 -1.03 2.51 17.11
CA GLY A 225 -0.73 1.14 17.48
C GLY A 225 -1.91 0.15 17.35
N GLY A 226 -2.99 0.54 16.68
CA GLY A 226 -4.21 -0.23 16.52
C GLY A 226 -4.09 -1.43 15.59
N GLN A 227 -5.24 -2.04 15.31
CA GLN A 227 -5.39 -3.14 14.36
C GLN A 227 -6.21 -2.69 13.15
N LEU A 228 -6.01 -3.38 12.02
CA LEU A 228 -6.76 -3.16 10.80
C LEU A 228 -7.75 -4.31 10.61
N ASP A 229 -9.04 -4.00 10.49
CA ASP A 229 -10.09 -4.96 10.15
C ASP A 229 -10.34 -4.95 8.64
N ILE A 230 -10.00 -6.07 8.00
CA ILE A 230 -10.15 -6.28 6.56
C ILE A 230 -11.40 -7.09 6.20
N SER A 231 -12.22 -7.50 7.18
CA SER A 231 -13.36 -8.40 6.95
C SER A 231 -14.43 -7.81 6.01
N GLY A 232 -14.54 -6.48 5.95
CA GLY A 232 -15.46 -5.75 5.07
C GLY A 232 -14.90 -5.42 3.68
N TRP A 233 -13.67 -5.82 3.35
CA TRP A 233 -13.05 -5.47 2.06
C TRP A 233 -13.59 -6.39 0.95
N GLN A 234 -14.29 -5.83 -0.04
CA GLN A 234 -15.02 -6.58 -1.09
C GLN A 234 -14.42 -6.41 -2.50
N PHE A 235 -13.10 -6.55 -2.64
CA PHE A 235 -12.36 -6.27 -3.89
C PHE A 235 -12.05 -7.53 -4.73
#